data_AF-A0A3A8YZS1-F1
#
_entry.id   AF-A0A3A8YZS1-F1
#
_cell.length_a   1.000
_cell.length_b   1.000
_cell.length_c   1.000
_cell.angle_alpha   90.00
_cell.angle_beta   90.00
_cell.angle_gamma   90.00
#
_symmetry.space_group_name_H-M   'P 1'
#
loop_
_entity.id
_entity.type
_entity.pdbx_description
1 polymer ?
#
loop_
_entity_poly.entity_id
_entity_poly.type
_entity_poly.pdbx_seq_one_letter_code
_entity_poly.pdbx_strand_id
1 'polypeptide(L)'
;MNNTNKKYYKRVYDKVHASDGLRERVLNMGDSHLEKDYTEGAGQRKRKKSYCRAWRVAAAVAVLAMVVPTSVYAAVQHWGIGDFFNIVNNTLTKEASELIERDVVQTEDKEGKEGMPVDFKVKEALCDRGSVSIVLEAKVKEKGKYLLVDTMSLPSDPVSNLGIKEEKTIGEYAKDKGLQLLRIGHGFADSSDFSPSTYTLDSVLEDDGTMYLYLSAEKKGDDKDLDVAVKCEAEKYSTILNFKLQDKSSSRKASYAAKGKIVLKDAKAVVTKVVVEKSDVNTYVNIYYRYPGKTEEEILQDDGGLFFRIADSIGEERLGRWSQAFFDATGGRSEGDGLYSCRLVYTGMELPEKFVLVAYDIENSEKGIIYGEFELSKIRKGE
;
A
#
# COMPACT_ATOMS: atom_id res chain seq x y z
N MET A 1 -5.35 -28.09 7.17
CA MET A 1 -5.97 -26.82 6.70
C MET A 1 -7.42 -27.09 6.30
N ASN A 2 -8.35 -26.28 6.80
CA ASN A 2 -9.80 -26.53 6.72
C ASN A 2 -10.35 -26.30 5.30
N ASN A 3 -11.27 -27.16 4.87
CA ASN A 3 -11.64 -27.47 3.48
C ASN A 3 -12.63 -26.46 2.83
N THR A 4 -12.71 -25.23 3.35
CA THR A 4 -13.71 -24.22 2.94
C THR A 4 -13.24 -23.43 1.71
N ASN A 5 -11.95 -23.09 1.65
CA ASN A 5 -11.37 -22.36 0.51
C ASN A 5 -11.39 -23.20 -0.77
N LYS A 6 -11.19 -24.52 -0.67
CA LYS A 6 -11.22 -25.44 -1.82
C LYS A 6 -12.61 -25.51 -2.48
N LYS A 7 -13.69 -25.48 -1.68
CA LYS A 7 -15.07 -25.44 -2.18
C LYS A 7 -15.43 -24.10 -2.80
N TYR A 8 -14.88 -23.00 -2.30
CA TYR A 8 -15.05 -21.66 -2.88
C TYR A 8 -14.43 -21.60 -4.28
N TYR A 9 -13.14 -21.92 -4.40
CA TYR A 9 -12.45 -21.88 -5.70
C TYR A 9 -13.06 -22.87 -6.72
N LYS A 10 -13.42 -24.10 -6.31
CA LYS A 10 -14.07 -25.07 -7.21
C LYS A 10 -15.38 -24.54 -7.80
N ARG A 11 -16.19 -23.83 -7.00
CA ARG A 11 -17.49 -23.28 -7.42
C ARG A 11 -17.36 -22.08 -8.36
N VAL A 12 -16.30 -21.30 -8.19
CA VAL A 12 -15.95 -20.18 -9.09
C VAL A 12 -15.45 -20.72 -10.43
N TYR A 13 -14.61 -21.76 -10.44
CA TYR A 13 -14.06 -22.31 -11.68
C TYR A 13 -15.07 -23.13 -12.51
N ASP A 14 -16.00 -23.88 -11.90
CA ASP A 14 -17.01 -24.63 -12.66
C ASP A 14 -18.01 -23.72 -13.41
N LYS A 15 -18.05 -22.42 -13.09
CA LYS A 15 -18.91 -21.42 -13.74
C LYS A 15 -18.21 -20.59 -14.83
N VAL A 16 -16.90 -20.78 -15.02
CA VAL A 16 -16.09 -20.06 -16.01
C VAL A 16 -15.55 -21.08 -17.00
N HIS A 17 -15.67 -20.83 -18.32
CA HIS A 17 -15.01 -21.64 -19.34
C HIS A 17 -13.49 -21.45 -19.30
N ALA A 18 -12.85 -21.98 -18.26
CA ALA A 18 -11.41 -22.05 -18.12
C ALA A 18 -10.86 -23.25 -18.90
N SER A 19 -9.69 -23.10 -19.52
CA SER A 19 -8.99 -24.19 -20.21
C SER A 19 -8.60 -25.29 -19.24
N ASP A 20 -8.66 -26.56 -19.66
CA ASP A 20 -8.42 -27.74 -18.82
C ASP A 20 -7.10 -27.70 -18.03
N GLY A 21 -6.04 -27.12 -18.60
CA GLY A 21 -4.74 -26.97 -17.91
C GLY A 21 -4.75 -26.02 -16.71
N LEU A 22 -5.70 -25.07 -16.64
CA LEU A 22 -5.89 -24.18 -15.48
C LEU A 22 -6.68 -24.90 -14.37
N ARG A 23 -7.58 -25.81 -14.76
CA ARG A 23 -8.33 -26.68 -13.84
C ARG A 23 -7.41 -27.69 -13.15
N GLU A 24 -6.47 -28.28 -13.89
CA GLU A 24 -5.52 -29.27 -13.39
C GLU A 24 -4.51 -28.65 -12.40
N ARG A 25 -3.99 -27.45 -12.70
CA ARG A 25 -3.08 -26.71 -11.81
C ARG A 25 -3.70 -26.32 -10.46
N VAL A 26 -5.00 -26.05 -10.43
CA VAL A 26 -5.71 -25.70 -9.18
C VAL A 26 -6.05 -26.94 -8.36
N LEU A 27 -6.29 -28.08 -9.01
CA LEU A 27 -6.53 -29.34 -8.31
C LEU A 27 -5.26 -29.91 -7.66
N ASN A 28 -4.09 -29.64 -8.24
CA ASN A 28 -2.79 -30.14 -7.77
C ASN A 28 -2.03 -29.18 -6.83
N MET A 29 -2.63 -28.06 -6.44
CA MET A 29 -2.00 -27.04 -5.56
C MET A 29 -1.88 -27.48 -4.08
N GLY A 30 -1.94 -28.78 -3.81
CA GLY A 30 -1.76 -29.40 -2.50
C GLY A 30 -0.53 -30.30 -2.38
N ASP A 31 0.16 -30.61 -3.47
CA ASP A 31 1.38 -31.42 -3.45
C ASP A 31 2.59 -30.58 -3.83
N SER A 32 3.45 -30.39 -2.84
CA SER A 32 4.74 -29.72 -2.96
C SER A 32 5.66 -30.50 -3.90
N HIS A 33 6.08 -29.88 -5.02
CA HIS A 33 7.43 -29.97 -5.55
C HIS A 33 7.67 -28.76 -6.48
N LEU A 34 8.20 -27.68 -5.91
CA LEU A 34 8.79 -26.56 -6.63
C LEU A 34 10.17 -27.00 -7.15
N GLU A 35 10.20 -27.68 -8.29
CA GLU A 35 11.35 -27.68 -9.20
C GLU A 35 10.98 -28.42 -10.49
N LYS A 36 11.28 -27.79 -11.63
CA LYS A 36 11.06 -28.24 -13.02
C LYS A 36 9.65 -28.01 -13.57
N ASP A 37 9.47 -26.86 -14.21
CA ASP A 37 8.85 -26.72 -15.54
C ASP A 37 8.66 -25.23 -15.86
N TYR A 38 9.75 -24.58 -16.24
CA TYR A 38 9.71 -23.33 -16.99
C TYR A 38 10.73 -23.39 -18.12
N THR A 39 10.47 -24.31 -19.05
CA THR A 39 10.95 -24.21 -20.43
C THR A 39 9.77 -24.48 -21.34
N GLU A 40 9.61 -23.57 -22.32
CA GLU A 40 8.72 -23.64 -23.48
C GLU A 40 7.23 -23.30 -23.28
N GLY A 41 6.80 -22.24 -23.99
CA GLY A 41 5.39 -21.85 -24.10
C GLY A 41 5.17 -20.35 -24.25
N ALA A 42 5.81 -19.72 -25.24
CA ALA A 42 5.50 -18.35 -25.63
C ALA A 42 4.04 -18.26 -26.12
N GLY A 43 3.21 -17.55 -25.37
CA GLY A 43 1.87 -17.12 -25.77
C GLY A 43 1.65 -15.70 -25.27
N GLN A 44 1.81 -14.73 -26.17
CA GLN A 44 1.57 -13.30 -25.92
C GLN A 44 0.15 -13.08 -25.40
N ARG A 45 -0.02 -12.96 -24.08
CA ARG A 45 -1.20 -12.35 -23.46
C ARG A 45 -0.75 -11.09 -22.74
N LYS A 46 -1.07 -9.93 -23.35
CA LYS A 46 -0.99 -8.62 -22.71
C LYS A 46 -1.91 -8.61 -21.48
N ARG A 47 -1.36 -8.96 -20.32
CA ARG A 47 -2.00 -8.66 -19.02
C ARG A 47 -1.84 -7.15 -18.77
N LYS A 48 -2.96 -6.45 -18.64
CA LYS A 48 -2.97 -5.04 -18.21
C LYS A 48 -2.38 -4.97 -16.80
N LYS A 49 -1.45 -4.04 -16.65
CA LYS A 49 -0.55 -3.83 -15.51
C LYS A 49 -1.33 -3.42 -14.25
N SER A 50 -1.22 -4.20 -13.18
CA SER A 50 -1.35 -3.69 -11.82
C SER A 50 -0.08 -2.90 -11.48
N TYR A 51 -0.25 -1.71 -10.93
CA TYR A 51 0.76 -0.66 -10.87
C TYR A 51 1.84 -0.95 -9.82
N CYS A 52 2.97 -1.54 -10.21
CA CYS A 52 4.27 -1.12 -9.71
C CYS A 52 4.83 -0.14 -10.75
N ARG A 53 4.54 1.16 -10.59
CA ARG A 53 5.21 2.18 -11.40
C ARG A 53 6.56 2.47 -10.76
N ALA A 54 7.56 1.74 -11.24
CA ALA A 54 8.82 2.35 -11.61
C ALA A 54 8.60 3.79 -12.08
N TRP A 55 9.26 4.79 -11.49
CA TRP A 55 10.00 5.83 -12.23
C TRP A 55 10.39 7.10 -11.45
N ARG A 56 11.60 7.55 -11.82
CA ARG A 56 12.19 8.90 -11.80
C ARG A 56 12.62 9.49 -10.46
N VAL A 57 13.90 9.27 -10.14
CA VAL A 57 14.73 10.33 -9.54
C VAL A 57 15.80 10.79 -10.53
N ALA A 58 15.82 12.09 -10.78
CA ALA A 58 16.93 12.77 -11.43
C ALA A 58 17.95 13.11 -10.34
N ALA A 59 18.97 12.26 -10.16
CA ALA A 59 20.13 12.61 -9.36
C ALA A 59 21.02 13.57 -10.16
N ALA A 60 21.14 14.82 -9.71
CA ALA A 60 22.07 15.82 -10.22
C ALA A 60 22.93 16.39 -9.06
N VAL A 61 24.00 15.63 -8.76
CA VAL A 61 25.38 15.93 -8.29
C VAL A 61 25.74 17.33 -7.74
N ALA A 62 26.46 17.38 -6.59
CA ALA A 62 27.81 18.00 -6.47
C ALA A 62 28.50 17.71 -5.11
N VAL A 63 29.68 17.09 -5.16
CA VAL A 63 30.66 16.97 -4.07
C VAL A 63 31.51 18.24 -4.02
N LEU A 64 31.80 18.80 -2.83
CA LEU A 64 33.08 19.49 -2.56
C LEU A 64 33.39 19.52 -1.05
N ALA A 65 34.63 19.12 -0.74
CA ALA A 65 35.18 18.78 0.55
C ALA A 65 35.67 19.97 1.38
N MET A 66 35.79 19.80 2.71
CA MET A 66 36.90 20.36 3.50
C MET A 66 37.07 19.62 4.85
N VAL A 67 38.34 19.39 5.18
CA VAL A 67 38.88 18.54 6.25
C VAL A 67 38.56 19.06 7.65
N VAL A 68 38.00 18.22 8.54
CA VAL A 68 38.20 18.30 10.01
C VAL A 68 38.19 16.88 10.60
N PRO A 69 39.20 16.47 11.40
CA PRO A 69 39.22 15.17 12.07
C PRO A 69 38.43 15.23 13.38
N THR A 70 37.11 15.19 13.27
CA THR A 70 36.22 14.65 14.30
C THR A 70 35.14 13.89 13.53
N SER A 71 34.89 12.65 13.92
CA SER A 71 33.96 11.73 13.26
C SER A 71 32.51 12.23 13.39
N VAL A 72 32.18 13.26 12.64
CA VAL A 72 30.81 13.57 12.23
C VAL A 72 30.58 12.66 11.04
N TYR A 73 29.82 11.59 11.25
CA TYR A 73 29.24 10.82 10.15
C TYR A 73 28.49 11.85 9.31
N ALA A 74 29.02 12.21 8.15
CA ALA A 74 28.23 12.92 7.16
C ALA A 74 27.03 12.02 6.92
N ALA A 75 25.87 12.42 7.46
CA ALA A 75 24.62 11.75 7.17
C ALA A 75 24.41 11.91 5.67
N VAL A 76 24.85 10.92 4.90
CA VAL A 76 24.40 10.74 3.54
C VAL A 76 22.89 10.60 3.70
N GLN A 77 22.15 11.65 3.37
CA GLN A 77 20.69 11.62 3.43
C GLN A 77 20.22 10.65 2.35
N HIS A 78 20.09 9.39 2.74
CA HIS A 78 19.41 8.38 1.95
C HIS A 78 17.89 8.58 2.05
N TRP A 79 17.11 7.89 1.23
CA TRP A 79 15.63 7.99 1.17
C TRP A 79 14.93 7.97 2.54
N GLY A 80 14.00 8.91 2.74
CA GLY A 80 13.09 9.01 3.88
C GLY A 80 11.63 9.15 3.45
N ILE A 81 10.72 9.24 4.43
CA ILE A 81 9.26 9.35 4.20
C ILE A 81 8.97 10.55 3.29
N GLY A 82 9.63 11.69 3.53
CA GLY A 82 9.46 12.89 2.71
C GLY A 82 9.80 12.67 1.23
N ASP A 83 10.78 11.83 0.92
CA ASP A 83 11.17 11.53 -0.47
C ASP A 83 10.10 10.70 -1.17
N PHE A 84 9.54 9.68 -0.50
CA PHE A 84 8.42 8.88 -1.03
C PHE A 84 7.16 9.73 -1.25
N PHE A 85 6.88 10.66 -0.34
CA PHE A 85 5.80 11.63 -0.50
C PHE A 85 6.06 12.55 -1.72
N ASN A 86 7.31 13.00 -1.92
CA ASN A 86 7.67 13.80 -3.09
C ASN A 86 7.54 13.04 -4.43
N ILE A 87 7.71 11.71 -4.47
CA ILE A 87 7.48 10.91 -5.70
C ILE A 87 6.09 11.20 -6.27
N VAL A 88 5.08 11.27 -5.41
CA VAL A 88 3.69 11.49 -5.83
C VAL A 88 3.32 12.98 -5.93
N ASN A 89 4.33 13.85 -6.06
CA ASN A 89 4.26 15.32 -6.09
C ASN A 89 3.52 15.91 -4.88
N ASN A 90 3.79 15.35 -3.72
CA ASN A 90 3.05 15.62 -2.51
C ASN A 90 4.02 15.94 -1.39
N THR A 91 4.41 17.21 -1.30
CA THR A 91 5.41 17.63 -0.32
C THR A 91 4.78 17.76 1.05
N LEU A 92 5.35 17.07 2.04
CA LEU A 92 4.98 17.26 3.44
C LEU A 92 5.22 18.72 3.84
N THR A 93 4.31 19.28 4.65
CA THR A 93 4.58 20.57 5.28
C THR A 93 5.74 20.44 6.26
N LYS A 94 6.28 21.58 6.70
CA LYS A 94 7.33 21.60 7.72
C LYS A 94 6.83 20.95 9.02
N GLU A 95 5.62 21.30 9.44
CA GLU A 95 4.99 20.79 10.66
C GLU A 95 4.78 19.27 10.57
N ALA A 96 4.29 18.77 9.43
CA ALA A 96 4.14 17.33 9.20
C ALA A 96 5.49 16.59 9.19
N SER A 97 6.55 17.22 8.66
CA SER A 97 7.90 16.66 8.64
C SER A 97 8.53 16.57 10.03
N GLU A 98 8.13 17.46 10.96
CA GLU A 98 8.58 17.44 12.36
C GLU A 98 7.93 16.30 13.16
N LEU A 99 6.83 15.72 12.69
CA LEU A 99 6.19 14.54 13.28
C LEU A 99 6.91 13.23 12.95
N ILE A 100 7.83 13.23 11.98
CA ILE A 100 8.59 12.05 11.59
C ILE A 100 9.57 11.69 12.70
N GLU A 101 9.40 10.49 13.26
CA GLU A 101 10.36 9.91 14.18
C GLU A 101 11.53 9.33 13.39
N ARG A 102 12.72 9.90 13.66
CA ARG A 102 14.00 9.41 13.16
C ARG A 102 14.70 8.66 14.29
N ASP A 103 15.62 7.76 13.93
CA ASP A 103 16.37 6.95 14.89
C ASP A 103 15.46 6.10 15.79
N VAL A 104 14.45 5.47 15.18
CA VAL A 104 13.48 4.60 15.84
C VAL A 104 14.21 3.51 16.63
N VAL A 105 14.04 3.52 17.95
CA VAL A 105 14.57 2.47 18.82
C VAL A 105 13.73 1.22 18.61
N GLN A 106 14.36 0.22 17.99
CA GLN A 106 13.72 -1.02 17.59
C GLN A 106 14.43 -2.22 18.22
N THR A 107 13.65 -3.24 18.54
CA THR A 107 14.13 -4.58 18.84
C THR A 107 13.85 -5.49 17.66
N GLU A 108 14.60 -6.57 17.56
CA GLU A 108 14.48 -7.52 16.47
C GLU A 108 14.36 -8.93 17.02
N ASP A 109 13.36 -9.66 16.52
CA ASP A 109 13.15 -11.05 16.86
C ASP A 109 14.22 -11.90 16.18
N LYS A 110 14.98 -12.65 16.99
CA LYS A 110 16.16 -13.39 16.52
C LYS A 110 15.81 -14.74 15.87
N GLU A 111 14.58 -15.20 16.02
CA GLU A 111 14.13 -16.49 15.50
C GLU A 111 14.06 -16.45 13.96
N GLY A 112 14.71 -17.39 13.27
CA GLY A 112 14.72 -17.47 11.80
C GLY A 112 15.70 -16.53 11.08
N LYS A 113 16.49 -15.72 11.81
CA LYS A 113 17.46 -14.75 11.25
C LYS A 113 18.87 -15.30 11.00
N GLU A 114 19.25 -16.42 11.60
CA GLU A 114 20.62 -16.92 11.51
C GLU A 114 21.04 -17.17 10.05
N GLY A 115 22.11 -16.50 9.61
CA GLY A 115 22.58 -16.57 8.22
C GLY A 115 21.82 -15.69 7.22
N MET A 116 20.87 -14.84 7.65
CA MET A 116 20.15 -13.92 6.77
C MET A 116 21.13 -12.95 6.07
N PRO A 117 21.10 -12.86 4.73
CA PRO A 117 22.07 -12.10 3.93
C PRO A 117 21.87 -10.58 3.94
N VAL A 118 20.83 -10.11 4.62
CA VAL A 118 20.38 -8.71 4.67
C VAL A 118 20.19 -8.30 6.12
N ASP A 119 20.47 -7.03 6.41
CA ASP A 119 20.06 -6.37 7.66
C ASP A 119 18.89 -5.43 7.37
N PHE A 120 17.88 -5.49 8.25
CA PHE A 120 16.69 -4.65 8.17
C PHE A 120 16.71 -3.60 9.28
N LYS A 121 16.29 -2.39 8.95
CA LYS A 121 16.15 -1.29 9.92
C LYS A 121 14.99 -0.37 9.57
N VAL A 122 14.11 -0.10 10.52
CA VAL A 122 13.18 1.02 10.42
C VAL A 122 13.97 2.30 10.60
N LYS A 123 13.99 3.12 9.55
CA LYS A 123 14.76 4.35 9.49
C LYS A 123 13.94 5.55 9.93
N GLU A 124 12.73 5.65 9.40
CA GLU A 124 11.77 6.70 9.73
C GLU A 124 10.40 6.07 9.93
N ALA A 125 9.65 6.60 10.89
CA ALA A 125 8.26 6.23 11.14
C ALA A 125 7.43 7.49 11.42
N LEU A 126 6.17 7.48 10.96
CA LEU A 126 5.23 8.57 11.15
C LEU A 126 3.84 7.96 11.36
N CYS A 127 3.24 8.21 12.52
CA CYS A 127 1.82 7.94 12.71
C CYS A 127 1.03 9.23 12.51
N ASP A 128 -0.02 9.15 11.73
CA ASP A 128 -0.96 10.23 11.51
C ASP A 128 -2.37 9.68 11.60
N ARG A 129 -3.03 9.88 12.76
CA ARG A 129 -4.40 9.45 13.01
C ARG A 129 -4.66 7.99 12.66
N GLY A 130 -5.27 7.77 11.50
CA GLY A 130 -5.76 6.48 11.05
C GLY A 130 -4.73 5.68 10.28
N SER A 131 -3.51 6.18 10.06
CA SER A 131 -2.48 5.51 9.27
C SER A 131 -1.08 5.67 9.82
N VAL A 132 -0.21 4.74 9.44
CA VAL A 132 1.25 4.84 9.64
C VAL A 132 1.96 4.92 8.30
N SER A 133 3.11 5.57 8.27
CA SER A 133 4.09 5.55 7.20
C SER A 133 5.44 5.13 7.79
N ILE A 134 6.11 4.17 7.17
CA ILE A 134 7.40 3.62 7.60
C ILE A 134 8.33 3.59 6.40
N VAL A 135 9.57 4.01 6.59
CA VAL A 135 10.67 3.67 5.69
C VAL A 135 11.53 2.59 6.32
N LEU A 136 11.51 1.42 5.70
CA LEU A 136 12.31 0.25 6.03
C LEU A 136 13.53 0.24 5.11
N GLU A 137 14.72 0.21 5.71
CA GLU A 137 16.00 -0.01 5.04
C GLU A 137 16.31 -1.50 5.03
N ALA A 138 16.65 -2.04 3.86
CA ALA A 138 17.15 -3.39 3.65
C ALA A 138 18.54 -3.31 3.01
N LYS A 139 19.56 -3.74 3.75
CA LYS A 139 20.96 -3.63 3.32
C LYS A 139 21.63 -4.99 3.21
N VAL A 140 22.23 -5.29 2.06
CA VAL A 140 23.03 -6.51 1.89
C VAL A 140 24.26 -6.52 2.79
N LYS A 141 24.54 -7.64 3.45
CA LYS A 141 25.74 -7.83 4.28
C LYS A 141 27.01 -8.01 3.44
N GLU A 142 26.85 -8.66 2.28
CA GLU A 142 27.94 -8.97 1.36
C GLU A 142 27.76 -8.17 0.06
N LYS A 143 28.61 -7.15 -0.12
CA LYS A 143 28.56 -6.28 -1.31
C LYS A 143 28.82 -7.07 -2.58
N GLY A 144 28.09 -6.77 -3.65
CA GLY A 144 28.30 -7.34 -4.98
C GLY A 144 27.85 -8.79 -5.14
N LYS A 145 27.11 -9.35 -4.18
CA LYS A 145 26.56 -10.71 -4.27
C LYS A 145 25.09 -10.76 -4.67
N TYR A 146 24.29 -9.84 -4.16
CA TYR A 146 22.84 -9.85 -4.33
C TYR A 146 22.32 -8.58 -5.01
N LEU A 147 21.28 -8.74 -5.82
CA LEU A 147 20.40 -7.66 -6.26
C LEU A 147 19.08 -7.80 -5.49
N LEU A 148 18.76 -6.80 -4.66
CA LEU A 148 17.52 -6.78 -3.90
C LEU A 148 16.34 -6.44 -4.82
N VAL A 149 15.27 -7.21 -4.71
CA VAL A 149 14.01 -7.00 -5.44
C VAL A 149 12.83 -7.20 -4.49
N ASP A 150 11.78 -6.40 -4.60
CA ASP A 150 10.55 -6.65 -3.83
C ASP A 150 9.83 -7.92 -4.32
N THR A 151 8.88 -8.40 -3.53
CA THR A 151 8.09 -9.61 -3.85
C THR A 151 7.20 -9.46 -5.07
N MET A 152 6.90 -8.23 -5.49
CA MET A 152 6.03 -7.93 -6.63
C MET A 152 6.80 -7.88 -7.96
N SER A 153 8.12 -7.73 -7.90
CA SER A 153 9.01 -7.69 -9.06
C SER A 153 9.28 -9.08 -9.64
N LEU A 154 9.27 -9.16 -10.97
CA LEU A 154 9.60 -10.36 -11.74
C LEU A 154 10.95 -10.21 -12.45
N PRO A 155 11.71 -11.31 -12.67
CA PRO A 155 12.96 -11.25 -13.44
C PRO A 155 12.79 -10.69 -14.85
N SER A 156 11.60 -10.84 -15.45
CA SER A 156 11.26 -10.31 -16.77
C SER A 156 10.90 -8.83 -16.79
N ASP A 157 10.72 -8.20 -15.63
CA ASP A 157 10.38 -6.79 -15.55
C ASP A 157 11.59 -5.92 -15.93
N PRO A 158 11.38 -4.72 -16.46
CA PRO A 158 12.47 -3.78 -16.72
C PRO A 158 13.25 -3.46 -15.44
N VAL A 159 14.58 -3.49 -15.50
CA VAL A 159 15.43 -3.13 -14.34
C VAL A 159 15.26 -1.66 -13.92
N SER A 160 14.75 -0.82 -14.83
CA SER A 160 14.29 0.53 -14.51
C SER A 160 13.22 0.59 -13.42
N ASN A 161 12.55 -0.54 -13.14
CA ASN A 161 11.63 -0.65 -12.02
C ASN A 161 12.29 -0.52 -10.66
N LEU A 162 13.57 -0.86 -10.58
CA LEU A 162 14.37 -0.71 -9.37
C LEU A 162 15.05 0.67 -9.29
N GLY A 163 14.85 1.55 -10.27
CA GLY A 163 15.53 2.84 -10.38
C GLY A 163 16.82 2.83 -11.23
N ILE A 164 17.23 1.66 -11.75
CA ILE A 164 18.45 1.50 -12.55
C ILE A 164 18.18 1.87 -14.02
N LYS A 165 18.92 2.84 -14.56
CA LYS A 165 18.73 3.38 -15.92
C LYS A 165 19.44 2.55 -17.00
N GLU A 166 19.07 1.27 -17.12
CA GLU A 166 19.53 0.39 -18.20
C GLU A 166 18.32 -0.18 -18.96
N GLU A 167 18.45 -0.34 -20.28
CA GLU A 167 17.43 -0.99 -21.13
C GLU A 167 17.56 -2.52 -21.06
N LYS A 168 17.38 -3.07 -19.85
CA LYS A 168 17.44 -4.52 -19.57
C LYS A 168 16.29 -4.95 -18.69
N THR A 169 16.03 -6.24 -18.65
CA THR A 169 15.23 -6.84 -17.58
C THR A 169 16.05 -6.99 -16.29
N ILE A 170 15.36 -7.13 -15.15
CA ILE A 170 15.96 -7.39 -13.84
C ILE A 170 16.87 -8.62 -13.89
N GLY A 171 16.41 -9.70 -14.54
CA GLY A 171 17.15 -10.95 -14.66
C GLY A 171 18.41 -10.83 -15.54
N GLU A 172 18.32 -10.11 -16.66
CA GLU A 172 19.48 -9.84 -17.51
C GLU A 172 20.53 -9.00 -16.78
N TYR A 173 20.10 -7.93 -16.11
CA TYR A 173 21.00 -7.09 -15.32
C TYR A 173 21.71 -7.89 -14.22
N ALA A 174 20.97 -8.71 -13.47
CA ALA A 174 21.55 -9.55 -12.42
C ALA A 174 22.59 -10.54 -12.99
N LYS A 175 22.27 -11.20 -14.11
CA LYS A 175 23.18 -12.13 -14.79
C LYS A 175 24.46 -11.43 -15.27
N ASP A 176 24.34 -10.28 -15.92
CA ASP A 176 25.47 -9.51 -16.44
C ASP A 176 26.43 -9.06 -15.33
N LYS A 177 25.89 -8.76 -14.14
CA LYS A 177 26.66 -8.32 -12.97
C LYS A 177 27.09 -9.46 -12.06
N GLY A 178 26.74 -10.72 -12.38
CA GLY A 178 27.03 -11.87 -11.52
C GLY A 178 26.28 -11.84 -10.18
N LEU A 179 25.16 -11.14 -10.11
CA LEU A 179 24.34 -10.97 -8.90
C LEU A 179 23.26 -12.06 -8.80
N GLN A 180 23.02 -12.53 -7.59
CA GLN A 180 21.86 -13.37 -7.28
C GLN A 180 20.66 -12.48 -6.93
N LEU A 181 19.49 -12.77 -7.49
CA LEU A 181 18.27 -12.08 -7.10
C LEU A 181 17.90 -12.49 -5.67
N LEU A 182 17.68 -11.52 -4.80
CA LEU A 182 17.21 -11.77 -3.44
C LEU A 182 15.88 -11.05 -3.23
N ARG A 183 14.82 -11.84 -3.05
CA ARG A 183 13.46 -11.31 -2.85
C ARG A 183 13.26 -10.84 -1.42
N ILE A 184 12.84 -9.58 -1.28
CA ILE A 184 12.57 -8.93 -0.01
C ILE A 184 11.06 -8.84 0.21
N GLY A 185 10.58 -9.64 1.17
CA GLY A 185 9.21 -9.58 1.67
C GLY A 185 9.12 -8.71 2.90
N HIS A 186 7.95 -8.14 3.15
CA HIS A 186 7.68 -7.31 4.30
C HIS A 186 6.17 -7.21 4.54
N GLY A 187 5.79 -6.69 5.70
CA GLY A 187 4.41 -6.37 6.03
C GLY A 187 4.27 -6.09 7.51
N PHE A 188 3.07 -5.69 7.93
CA PHE A 188 2.75 -5.60 9.35
C PHE A 188 2.48 -7.01 9.90
N ALA A 189 2.98 -7.30 11.10
CA ALA A 189 2.65 -8.53 11.81
C ALA A 189 1.27 -8.39 12.48
N ASP A 190 0.59 -9.51 12.75
CA ASP A 190 -0.72 -9.51 13.41
C ASP A 190 -0.69 -8.86 14.80
N SER A 191 0.46 -8.93 15.47
CA SER A 191 0.73 -8.30 16.76
C SER A 191 0.84 -6.78 16.71
N SER A 192 0.94 -6.17 15.53
CA SER A 192 0.99 -4.71 15.38
C SER A 192 -0.38 -4.08 15.58
N ASP A 193 -0.41 -2.84 16.06
CA ASP A 193 -1.62 -2.00 16.08
C ASP A 193 -2.08 -1.55 14.68
N PHE A 194 -1.36 -1.96 13.63
CA PHE A 194 -1.68 -1.69 12.23
C PHE A 194 -2.15 -2.95 11.51
N SER A 195 -3.04 -2.76 10.55
CA SER A 195 -3.71 -3.83 9.83
C SER A 195 -2.83 -4.42 8.72
N PRO A 196 -2.57 -5.73 8.73
CA PRO A 196 -1.70 -6.39 7.75
C PRO A 196 -2.39 -6.59 6.39
N SER A 197 -3.72 -6.50 6.32
CA SER A 197 -4.49 -6.66 5.08
C SER A 197 -4.62 -5.37 4.28
N THR A 198 -4.14 -4.26 4.84
CA THR A 198 -4.37 -2.91 4.36
C THR A 198 -3.05 -2.17 4.30
N TYR A 199 -2.07 -2.73 3.59
CA TYR A 199 -0.79 -2.05 3.45
C TYR A 199 -0.41 -1.80 2.01
N THR A 200 0.30 -0.70 1.82
CA THR A 200 0.83 -0.26 0.54
C THR A 200 2.35 -0.31 0.55
N LEU A 201 2.92 -0.50 -0.63
CA LEU A 201 4.35 -0.66 -0.84
C LEU A 201 4.83 0.20 -2.00
N ASP A 202 5.90 0.95 -1.76
CA ASP A 202 6.80 1.45 -2.80
C ASP A 202 8.25 1.10 -2.44
N SER A 203 9.11 0.94 -3.45
CA SER A 203 10.51 0.55 -3.24
C SER A 203 11.47 1.38 -4.12
N VAL A 204 12.66 1.64 -3.60
CA VAL A 204 13.77 2.24 -4.35
C VAL A 204 15.06 1.51 -4.01
N LEU A 205 15.86 1.20 -5.01
CA LEU A 205 17.20 0.64 -4.84
C LEU A 205 18.25 1.72 -5.13
N GLU A 206 19.20 1.88 -4.21
CA GLU A 206 20.35 2.77 -4.40
C GLU A 206 21.56 2.02 -4.97
N ASP A 207 22.50 2.78 -5.54
CA ASP A 207 23.71 2.27 -6.20
C ASP A 207 24.62 1.46 -5.25
N ASP A 208 24.52 1.69 -3.93
CA ASP A 208 25.30 0.96 -2.93
C ASP A 208 24.69 -0.42 -2.57
N GLY A 209 23.56 -0.78 -3.18
CA GLY A 209 22.83 -2.03 -2.96
C GLY A 209 21.85 -1.97 -1.80
N THR A 210 21.64 -0.80 -1.19
CA THR A 210 20.61 -0.59 -0.17
C THR A 210 19.25 -0.39 -0.83
N MET A 211 18.25 -1.14 -0.37
CA MET A 211 16.86 -0.98 -0.79
C MET A 211 16.07 -0.25 0.32
N TYR A 212 15.36 0.79 -0.05
CA TYR A 212 14.40 1.48 0.80
C TYR A 212 12.98 1.08 0.40
N LEU A 213 12.21 0.65 1.39
CA LEU A 213 10.83 0.21 1.25
C LEU A 213 9.94 1.16 2.04
N TYR A 214 8.98 1.77 1.38
CA TYR A 214 7.93 2.54 2.02
C TYR A 214 6.75 1.62 2.32
N LEU A 215 6.33 1.58 3.58
CA LEU A 215 5.17 0.83 4.06
C LEU A 215 4.18 1.81 4.66
N SER A 216 2.91 1.66 4.32
CA SER A 216 1.82 2.36 5.00
C SER A 216 0.68 1.42 5.28
N ALA A 217 0.03 1.55 6.45
CA ALA A 217 -1.12 0.75 6.81
C ALA A 217 -2.13 1.48 7.69
N GLU A 218 -3.38 0.99 7.68
CA GLU A 218 -4.43 1.47 8.56
C GLU A 218 -4.24 1.04 10.01
N LYS A 219 -4.54 1.95 10.92
CA LYS A 219 -4.54 1.72 12.37
C LYS A 219 -5.80 0.99 12.80
N LYS A 220 -5.66 -0.03 13.67
CA LYS A 220 -6.77 -0.88 14.13
C LYS A 220 -7.71 -0.17 15.11
N GLY A 221 -7.19 0.76 15.92
CA GLY A 221 -7.91 1.51 16.96
C GLY A 221 -7.51 2.98 17.06
N ASP A 222 -7.90 3.64 18.14
CA ASP A 222 -7.71 5.09 18.34
C ASP A 222 -6.55 5.45 19.31
N ASP A 223 -5.86 4.45 19.88
CA ASP A 223 -4.80 4.65 20.88
C ASP A 223 -3.64 5.49 20.36
N LYS A 224 -3.07 6.36 21.20
CA LYS A 224 -1.97 7.23 20.76
C LYS A 224 -0.60 6.59 20.89
N ASP A 225 -0.41 5.72 21.87
CA ASP A 225 0.85 5.01 22.07
C ASP A 225 0.71 3.62 21.45
N LEU A 226 1.54 3.31 20.46
CA LEU A 226 1.32 2.21 19.53
C LEU A 226 2.49 1.22 19.55
N ASP A 227 2.14 -0.05 19.47
CA ASP A 227 3.03 -1.16 19.20
C ASP A 227 3.11 -1.46 17.71
N VAL A 228 4.30 -1.26 17.14
CA VAL A 228 4.56 -1.52 15.73
C VAL A 228 5.42 -2.76 15.60
N ALA A 229 4.93 -3.70 14.80
CA ALA A 229 5.63 -4.94 14.47
C ALA A 229 5.69 -5.09 12.95
N VAL A 230 6.88 -4.95 12.37
CA VAL A 230 7.12 -5.08 10.93
C VAL A 230 7.80 -6.41 10.66
N LYS A 231 7.07 -7.33 10.01
CA LYS A 231 7.64 -8.57 9.50
C LYS A 231 8.52 -8.25 8.31
N CYS A 232 9.73 -8.80 8.30
CA CYS A 232 10.71 -8.65 7.23
C CYS A 232 11.18 -10.04 6.78
N GLU A 233 11.23 -10.27 5.48
CA GLU A 233 11.59 -11.57 4.89
C GLU A 233 12.66 -11.38 3.81
N ALA A 234 13.61 -12.30 3.75
CA ALA A 234 14.53 -12.44 2.64
C ALA A 234 14.52 -13.92 2.21
N GLU A 235 13.79 -14.23 1.15
CA GLU A 235 13.49 -15.61 0.75
C GLU A 235 12.94 -16.49 1.89
N LYS A 236 13.75 -17.41 2.42
CA LYS A 236 13.39 -18.33 3.51
C LYS A 236 13.63 -17.76 4.91
N TYR A 237 14.34 -16.65 5.02
CA TYR A 237 14.66 -16.00 6.29
C TYR A 237 13.54 -15.04 6.65
N SER A 238 13.21 -14.95 7.94
CA SER A 238 12.20 -14.02 8.46
C SER A 238 12.69 -13.44 9.77
N THR A 239 12.28 -12.21 10.06
CA THR A 239 12.42 -11.55 11.35
C THR A 239 11.28 -10.56 11.55
N ILE A 240 11.10 -10.08 12.77
CA ILE A 240 10.13 -9.03 13.09
C ILE A 240 10.88 -7.90 13.79
N LEU A 241 10.73 -6.69 13.27
CA LEU A 241 11.19 -5.47 13.91
C LEU A 241 10.06 -4.90 14.77
N ASN A 242 10.29 -4.79 16.06
CA ASN A 242 9.33 -4.28 17.03
C ASN A 242 9.78 -2.91 17.55
N PHE A 243 8.88 -1.93 17.60
CA PHE A 243 9.16 -0.61 18.15
C PHE A 243 7.89 0.08 18.65
N LYS A 244 8.08 1.12 19.46
CA LYS A 244 6.99 1.99 19.93
C LYS A 244 6.90 3.22 19.05
N LEU A 245 5.68 3.65 18.77
CA LEU A 245 5.39 4.87 18.00
C LEU A 245 4.29 5.65 18.70
N GLN A 246 4.35 6.99 18.64
CA GLN A 246 3.29 7.82 19.18
C GLN A 246 2.57 8.63 18.09
N ASP A 247 1.25 8.62 18.09
CA ASP A 247 0.41 9.51 17.30
C ASP A 247 0.41 10.93 17.91
N LYS A 248 1.33 11.75 17.41
CA LYS A 248 1.50 13.16 17.79
C LYS A 248 0.62 14.10 16.96
N SER A 249 -0.14 13.58 16.01
CA SER A 249 -0.90 14.38 15.07
C SER A 249 -2.10 15.08 15.71
N SER A 250 -2.36 16.29 15.26
CA SER A 250 -3.59 17.06 15.47
C SER A 250 -4.62 16.73 14.38
N SER A 251 -5.90 17.05 14.61
CA SER A 251 -6.91 16.93 13.55
C SER A 251 -8.15 17.76 13.81
N ARG A 252 -8.87 18.06 12.72
CA ARG A 252 -10.18 18.69 12.71
C ARG A 252 -11.14 17.87 11.85
N LYS A 253 -12.38 17.70 12.31
CA LYS A 253 -13.41 16.91 11.61
C LYS A 253 -14.56 17.79 11.14
N ALA A 254 -15.15 17.42 10.00
CA ALA A 254 -16.39 18.00 9.50
C ALA A 254 -17.27 16.90 8.90
N SER A 255 -18.59 17.01 9.14
CA SER A 255 -19.59 16.14 8.53
C SER A 255 -20.06 16.71 7.20
N TYR A 256 -20.39 15.84 6.26
CA TYR A 256 -20.87 16.20 4.92
C TYR A 256 -22.17 15.47 4.62
N ALA A 257 -23.06 16.15 3.90
CA ALA A 257 -24.34 15.60 3.47
C ALA A 257 -24.66 15.99 2.03
N ALA A 258 -25.37 15.10 1.33
CA ALA A 258 -26.07 15.45 0.10
C ALA A 258 -27.40 16.14 0.42
N LYS A 259 -28.01 16.80 -0.58
CA LYS A 259 -29.37 17.37 -0.47
C LYS A 259 -30.46 16.32 -0.17
N GLY A 260 -30.17 15.04 -0.36
CA GLY A 260 -31.08 13.93 -0.12
C GLY A 260 -30.33 12.67 0.32
N LYS A 261 -31.06 11.55 0.45
CA LYS A 261 -30.45 10.25 0.78
C LYS A 261 -29.51 9.80 -0.35
N ILE A 262 -28.38 9.22 0.04
CA ILE A 262 -27.40 8.65 -0.90
C ILE A 262 -27.71 7.16 -1.02
N VAL A 263 -28.52 6.81 -2.02
CA VAL A 263 -28.86 5.41 -2.34
C VAL A 263 -28.01 4.98 -3.53
N LEU A 264 -27.17 3.97 -3.33
CA LEU A 264 -26.27 3.46 -4.36
C LEU A 264 -27.07 2.54 -5.28
N LYS A 265 -27.23 2.96 -6.53
CA LYS A 265 -27.97 2.20 -7.54
C LYS A 265 -27.27 0.86 -7.75
N ASP A 266 -28.03 -0.21 -7.87
CA ASP A 266 -27.56 -1.58 -8.15
C ASP A 266 -26.71 -2.26 -7.06
N ALA A 267 -25.90 -1.51 -6.29
CA ALA A 267 -25.19 -2.00 -5.11
C ALA A 267 -26.11 -2.31 -3.92
N LYS A 268 -27.36 -1.80 -3.92
CA LYS A 268 -28.34 -1.94 -2.83
C LYS A 268 -27.79 -1.48 -1.47
N ALA A 269 -26.89 -0.51 -1.48
CA ALA A 269 -26.31 0.10 -0.30
C ALA A 269 -26.81 1.54 -0.13
N VAL A 270 -26.78 2.03 1.10
CA VAL A 270 -27.14 3.40 1.45
C VAL A 270 -26.01 4.01 2.26
N VAL A 271 -25.44 5.12 1.79
CA VAL A 271 -24.48 5.89 2.58
C VAL A 271 -25.27 6.67 3.63
N THR A 272 -24.89 6.46 4.88
CA THR A 272 -25.56 6.99 6.07
C THR A 272 -24.85 8.22 6.65
N LYS A 273 -23.53 8.29 6.49
CA LYS A 273 -22.71 9.36 7.07
C LYS A 273 -21.41 9.49 6.29
N VAL A 274 -20.97 10.72 6.06
CA VAL A 274 -19.63 11.01 5.52
C VAL A 274 -18.97 12.02 6.45
N VAL A 275 -17.77 11.67 6.94
CA VAL A 275 -16.95 12.52 7.82
C VAL A 275 -15.61 12.70 7.17
N VAL A 276 -15.20 13.96 6.99
CA VAL A 276 -13.85 14.30 6.56
C VAL A 276 -13.06 14.78 7.76
N GLU A 277 -11.90 14.18 7.98
CA GLU A 277 -10.96 14.53 9.03
C GLU A 277 -9.64 14.98 8.42
N LYS A 278 -9.27 16.25 8.65
CA LYS A 278 -7.97 16.79 8.26
C LYS A 278 -7.03 16.72 9.43
N SER A 279 -5.92 16.01 9.27
CA SER A 279 -4.80 16.01 10.21
C SER A 279 -3.65 16.87 9.69
N ASP A 280 -2.52 16.83 10.39
CA ASP A 280 -1.31 17.54 10.00
C ASP A 280 -0.70 16.99 8.70
N VAL A 281 -0.91 15.70 8.40
CA VAL A 281 -0.35 15.02 7.22
C VAL A 281 -1.44 14.81 6.15
N ASN A 282 -2.50 14.10 6.51
CA ASN A 282 -3.50 13.60 5.56
C ASN A 282 -4.91 14.17 5.81
N THR A 283 -5.79 13.84 4.88
CA THR A 283 -7.22 14.10 4.95
C THR A 283 -7.94 12.78 4.74
N TYR A 284 -8.65 12.34 5.77
CA TYR A 284 -9.37 11.08 5.80
C TYR A 284 -10.83 11.33 5.46
N VAL A 285 -11.34 10.69 4.41
CA VAL A 285 -12.78 10.67 4.11
C VAL A 285 -13.33 9.33 4.58
N ASN A 286 -14.06 9.35 5.70
CA ASN A 286 -14.71 8.19 6.29
C ASN A 286 -16.16 8.13 5.81
N ILE A 287 -16.51 7.07 5.10
CA ILE A 287 -17.82 6.86 4.47
C ILE A 287 -18.47 5.67 5.18
N TYR A 288 -19.61 5.91 5.81
CA TYR A 288 -20.36 4.89 6.52
C TYR A 288 -21.60 4.51 5.74
N TYR A 289 -21.80 3.22 5.49
CA TYR A 289 -22.90 2.72 4.67
C TYR A 289 -23.48 1.43 5.23
N ARG A 290 -24.68 1.09 4.75
CA ARG A 290 -25.43 -0.11 5.13
C ARG A 290 -25.96 -0.79 3.88
N TYR A 291 -26.22 -2.08 3.97
CA TYR A 291 -26.93 -2.87 2.94
C TYR A 291 -28.33 -3.23 3.44
N PRO A 292 -29.37 -2.40 3.22
CA PRO A 292 -30.71 -2.69 3.72
C PRO A 292 -31.23 -4.01 3.18
N GLY A 293 -31.68 -4.88 4.08
CA GLY A 293 -32.29 -6.16 3.72
C GLY A 293 -31.31 -7.23 3.22
N LYS A 294 -29.99 -7.05 3.38
CA LYS A 294 -29.00 -8.12 3.24
C LYS A 294 -28.46 -8.55 4.60
N THR A 295 -28.20 -9.85 4.73
CA THR A 295 -27.44 -10.44 5.84
C THR A 295 -25.94 -10.28 5.61
N GLU A 296 -25.15 -10.39 6.68
CA GLU A 296 -23.68 -10.34 6.60
C GLU A 296 -23.11 -11.43 5.66
N GLU A 297 -23.71 -12.62 5.65
CA GLU A 297 -23.31 -13.72 4.76
C GLU A 297 -23.56 -13.41 3.28
N GLU A 298 -24.66 -12.72 2.97
CA GLU A 298 -24.97 -12.27 1.60
C GLU A 298 -24.05 -11.13 1.16
N ILE A 299 -23.67 -10.26 2.09
CA ILE A 299 -22.72 -9.17 1.85
C ILE A 299 -21.35 -9.78 1.54
N LEU A 300 -20.81 -10.65 2.40
CA LEU A 300 -19.50 -11.28 2.19
C LEU A 300 -19.39 -12.12 0.89
N GLN A 301 -20.52 -12.51 0.29
CA GLN A 301 -20.57 -13.21 -1.00
C GLN A 301 -20.65 -12.26 -2.22
N ASP A 302 -21.11 -11.02 -2.02
CA ASP A 302 -21.37 -10.01 -3.07
C ASP A 302 -20.42 -8.79 -3.00
N ASP A 303 -19.75 -8.51 -1.88
CA ASP A 303 -19.09 -7.22 -1.54
C ASP A 303 -17.71 -7.01 -2.18
N GLY A 304 -17.30 -7.86 -3.11
CA GLY A 304 -16.02 -7.72 -3.83
C GLY A 304 -15.91 -6.48 -4.72
N GLY A 305 -17.01 -5.71 -4.87
CA GLY A 305 -17.19 -4.72 -5.92
C GLY A 305 -17.73 -3.35 -5.51
N LEU A 306 -17.80 -2.95 -4.23
CA LEU A 306 -18.19 -1.58 -3.86
C LEU A 306 -16.98 -0.75 -3.39
N PHE A 307 -16.67 0.28 -4.17
CA PHE A 307 -15.56 1.19 -3.93
C PHE A 307 -16.01 2.64 -4.01
N PHE A 308 -15.25 3.51 -3.34
CA PHE A 308 -15.51 4.93 -3.31
C PHE A 308 -14.30 5.74 -3.78
N ARG A 309 -14.56 6.90 -4.37
CA ARG A 309 -13.57 7.94 -4.66
C ARG A 309 -14.24 9.30 -4.57
N ILE A 310 -13.46 10.36 -4.41
CA ILE A 310 -13.95 11.74 -4.55
C ILE A 310 -13.58 12.31 -5.92
N ALA A 311 -14.43 13.17 -6.47
CA ALA A 311 -14.17 14.02 -7.62
C ALA A 311 -14.41 15.50 -7.27
N ASP A 312 -13.67 16.41 -7.90
CA ASP A 312 -13.84 17.87 -7.78
C ASP A 312 -15.19 18.29 -8.42
N SER A 313 -15.88 19.26 -7.80
CA SER A 313 -17.12 19.90 -8.25
C SER A 313 -17.02 20.77 -9.52
N ILE A 314 -15.83 21.02 -10.06
CA ILE A 314 -15.65 21.73 -11.33
C ILE A 314 -15.51 20.69 -12.44
N GLY A 315 -16.52 20.60 -13.32
CA GLY A 315 -16.63 19.66 -14.45
C GLY A 315 -15.58 19.82 -15.57
N GLU A 316 -14.39 20.31 -15.26
CA GLU A 316 -13.20 19.99 -16.06
C GLU A 316 -12.60 18.70 -15.50
N GLU A 317 -12.14 17.81 -16.40
CA GLU A 317 -11.19 16.75 -16.09
C GLU A 317 -9.88 17.35 -15.57
N ARG A 318 -9.90 17.94 -14.38
CA ARG A 318 -8.75 17.98 -13.51
C ARG A 318 -8.60 16.58 -12.94
N LEU A 319 -8.14 15.69 -13.81
CA LEU A 319 -7.02 14.81 -13.50
C LEU A 319 -5.81 15.70 -13.13
N GLY A 320 -5.97 16.53 -12.10
CA GLY A 320 -4.86 17.15 -11.40
C GLY A 320 -4.19 15.98 -10.71
N ARG A 321 -3.28 15.35 -11.46
CA ARG A 321 -2.29 14.37 -11.03
C ARG A 321 -2.72 13.60 -9.78
N TRP A 322 -3.18 12.37 -9.98
CA TRP A 322 -3.14 11.28 -9.02
C TRP A 322 -1.99 11.43 -7.99
N SER A 323 -2.16 12.22 -6.94
CA SER A 323 -1.33 12.17 -5.75
C SER A 323 -1.99 11.05 -4.97
N GLN A 324 -1.49 9.84 -5.24
CA GLN A 324 -2.02 8.56 -4.78
C GLN A 324 -2.47 8.67 -3.33
N ALA A 325 -3.78 8.87 -3.15
CA ALA A 325 -4.46 8.41 -1.97
C ALA A 325 -4.28 6.90 -2.03
N PHE A 326 -3.41 6.39 -1.17
CA PHE A 326 -3.23 4.98 -0.90
C PHE A 326 -4.56 4.27 -1.09
N PHE A 327 -4.66 3.46 -2.14
CA PHE A 327 -5.80 2.57 -2.30
C PHE A 327 -5.64 1.52 -1.20
N ASP A 328 -6.02 1.87 0.02
CA ASP A 328 -6.78 0.90 0.79
C ASP A 328 -8.23 1.03 0.40
N ALA A 329 -8.44 0.49 -0.78
CA ALA A 329 -9.71 0.01 -1.22
C ALA A 329 -10.03 -1.26 -0.39
N THR A 330 -10.14 -1.13 0.93
CA THR A 330 -10.85 -2.16 1.69
C THR A 330 -12.31 -2.01 1.32
N GLY A 331 -12.83 -3.01 0.61
CA GLY A 331 -14.25 -3.32 0.69
C GLY A 331 -14.61 -3.32 2.17
N GLY A 332 -15.49 -2.40 2.55
CA GLY A 332 -15.45 -1.74 3.87
C GLY A 332 -15.35 -2.62 5.11
N ARG A 333 -14.88 -2.01 6.20
CA ARG A 333 -14.81 -2.59 7.54
C ARG A 333 -16.20 -2.69 8.15
N SER A 334 -16.55 -3.85 8.70
CA SER A 334 -17.73 -3.98 9.56
C SER A 334 -17.52 -3.20 10.86
N GLU A 335 -18.45 -2.30 11.16
CA GLU A 335 -18.53 -1.53 12.41
C GLU A 335 -19.50 -2.18 13.41
N GLY A 336 -20.06 -3.34 13.07
CA GLY A 336 -21.14 -4.00 13.82
C GLY A 336 -22.53 -3.54 13.40
N ASP A 337 -23.55 -4.31 13.81
CA ASP A 337 -24.97 -4.05 13.53
C ASP A 337 -25.32 -3.81 12.05
N GLY A 338 -24.56 -4.38 11.11
CA GLY A 338 -24.73 -4.17 9.67
C GLY A 338 -24.33 -2.77 9.18
N LEU A 339 -23.53 -2.03 9.94
CA LEU A 339 -22.85 -0.80 9.52
C LEU A 339 -21.47 -1.15 8.98
N TYR A 340 -21.11 -0.55 7.86
CA TYR A 340 -19.81 -0.70 7.22
C TYR A 340 -19.17 0.68 7.07
N SER A 341 -17.84 0.73 7.08
CA SER A 341 -17.06 1.94 6.84
C SER A 341 -16.01 1.72 5.76
N CYS A 342 -15.79 2.74 4.95
CA CYS A 342 -14.66 2.83 4.01
C CYS A 342 -13.90 4.12 4.30
N ARG A 343 -12.58 4.05 4.34
CA ARG A 343 -11.71 5.20 4.59
C ARG A 343 -10.87 5.49 3.35
N LEU A 344 -10.94 6.72 2.87
CA LEU A 344 -10.07 7.22 1.80
C LEU A 344 -9.05 8.18 2.42
N VAL A 345 -7.79 8.12 1.98
CA VAL A 345 -6.69 8.90 2.57
C VAL A 345 -6.08 9.84 1.53
N TYR A 346 -6.30 11.15 1.64
CA TYR A 346 -5.75 12.16 0.72
C TYR A 346 -4.70 13.02 1.41
N THR A 347 -3.46 12.97 0.97
CA THR A 347 -2.44 13.82 1.59
C THR A 347 -2.62 15.29 1.24
N GLY A 348 -2.37 16.16 2.23
CA GLY A 348 -2.23 17.60 2.00
C GLY A 348 -3.53 18.33 1.62
N MET A 349 -4.58 17.60 1.24
CA MET A 349 -5.87 18.15 0.86
C MET A 349 -6.44 19.05 1.95
N GLU A 350 -7.01 20.19 1.59
CA GLU A 350 -7.77 21.02 2.52
C GLU A 350 -9.20 20.48 2.65
N LEU A 351 -9.86 20.76 3.78
CA LEU A 351 -11.28 20.38 3.94
C LEU A 351 -12.12 21.18 2.94
N PRO A 352 -12.64 20.55 1.87
CA PRO A 352 -13.35 21.27 0.83
C PRO A 352 -14.71 21.72 1.35
N GLU A 353 -15.28 22.81 0.83
CA GLU A 353 -16.68 23.14 1.17
C GLU A 353 -17.66 22.16 0.52
N LYS A 354 -17.29 21.61 -0.65
CA LYS A 354 -18.06 20.62 -1.41
C LYS A 354 -17.15 19.67 -2.19
N PHE A 355 -17.62 18.45 -2.43
CA PHE A 355 -17.01 17.50 -3.35
C PHE A 355 -18.05 16.51 -3.87
N VAL A 356 -17.71 15.78 -4.93
CA VAL A 356 -18.56 14.70 -5.45
C VAL A 356 -18.05 13.37 -4.91
N LEU A 357 -18.91 12.61 -4.22
CA LEU A 357 -18.64 11.21 -3.86
C LEU A 357 -19.08 10.31 -5.01
N VAL A 358 -18.17 9.48 -5.52
CA VAL A 358 -18.45 8.50 -6.57
C VAL A 358 -18.35 7.10 -5.98
N ALA A 359 -19.41 6.32 -6.13
CA ALA A 359 -19.44 4.90 -5.79
C ALA A 359 -19.35 4.06 -7.07
N TYR A 360 -18.47 3.05 -7.12
CA TYR A 360 -18.18 2.28 -8.33
C TYR A 360 -17.75 0.84 -8.05
N ASP A 361 -17.70 0.03 -9.12
CA ASP A 361 -17.22 -1.36 -9.12
C ASP A 361 -15.81 -1.50 -9.71
N ILE A 362 -14.88 -2.09 -8.95
CA ILE A 362 -13.49 -2.32 -9.39
C ILE A 362 -13.34 -3.57 -10.27
N GLU A 363 -14.13 -4.63 -10.00
CA GLU A 363 -14.03 -5.92 -10.71
C GLU A 363 -14.53 -5.79 -12.15
N ASN A 364 -15.48 -4.87 -12.38
CA ASN A 364 -16.01 -4.54 -13.70
C ASN A 364 -15.50 -3.20 -14.24
N SER A 365 -14.31 -2.75 -13.81
CA SER A 365 -13.73 -1.47 -14.23
C SER A 365 -13.52 -1.32 -15.74
N GLU A 366 -13.42 -2.42 -16.51
CA GLU A 366 -13.43 -2.35 -17.99
C GLU A 366 -14.78 -1.91 -18.58
N LYS A 367 -15.87 -1.95 -17.79
CA LYS A 367 -17.20 -1.42 -18.13
C LYS A 367 -17.59 -0.15 -17.37
N GLY A 368 -16.80 0.27 -16.38
CA GLY A 368 -17.00 1.54 -15.66
C GLY A 368 -18.36 1.66 -14.96
N ILE A 369 -18.82 0.62 -14.27
CA ILE A 369 -20.10 0.69 -13.55
C ILE A 369 -19.97 1.67 -12.39
N ILE A 370 -20.68 2.79 -12.50
CA ILE A 370 -20.85 3.81 -11.46
C ILE A 370 -22.20 3.58 -10.80
N TYR A 371 -22.19 3.27 -9.51
CA TYR A 371 -23.41 3.11 -8.68
C TYR A 371 -24.06 4.44 -8.33
N GLY A 372 -23.29 5.54 -8.40
CA GLY A 372 -23.82 6.89 -8.31
C GLY A 372 -22.74 7.94 -8.06
N GLU A 373 -23.10 9.18 -8.34
CA GLU A 373 -22.30 10.37 -8.06
C GLU A 373 -23.14 11.34 -7.24
N PHE A 374 -22.60 11.81 -6.12
CA PHE A 374 -23.36 12.58 -5.13
C PHE A 374 -22.57 13.81 -4.71
N GLU A 375 -23.08 15.01 -5.02
CA GLU A 375 -22.52 16.24 -4.46
C GLU A 375 -22.78 16.28 -2.96
N LEU A 376 -21.69 16.35 -2.19
CA LEU A 376 -21.71 16.50 -0.74
C LEU A 376 -21.27 17.92 -0.38
N SER A 377 -21.99 18.52 0.55
CA SER A 377 -21.65 19.83 1.12
C SER A 377 -21.33 19.69 2.60
N LYS A 378 -20.36 20.47 3.06
CA LYS A 378 -19.99 20.54 4.47
C LYS A 378 -21.15 21.07 5.30
N ILE A 379 -21.51 20.35 6.36
CA ILE A 379 -22.57 20.76 7.29
C ILE A 379 -22.01 21.86 8.19
N ARG A 380 -22.62 23.05 8.17
CA ARG A 380 -22.27 24.15 9.08
C ARG A 380 -22.99 23.93 10.40
N LYS A 381 -22.29 24.02 11.54
CA LYS A 381 -22.93 23.96 12.86
C LYS A 381 -23.89 25.15 12.99
N GLY A 382 -25.20 24.90 12.95
CA GLY A 382 -26.24 25.93 13.07
C GLY A 382 -27.41 25.83 12.09
N GLU A 383 -27.46 24.81 11.22
CA GLU A 383 -28.63 24.49 10.38
C GLU A 383 -29.31 23.19 10.81
#